data_AF-A0A225UNR2-F1
#
_entry.id   AF-A0A225UNR2-F1
#
_cell.length_a   1.000
_cell.length_b   1.000
_cell.length_c   1.000
_cell.angle_alpha   90.00
_cell.angle_beta   90.00
_cell.angle_gamma   90.00
#
_symmetry.space_group_name_H-M   'P 1'
#
loop_
_entity.id
_entity.type
_entity.pdbx_description
1 polymer ?
#
loop_
_entity_poly.entity_id
_entity_poly.type
_entity_poly.pdbx_seq_one_letter_code
_entity_poly.pdbx_strand_id
1 'polypeptide(L)'
;YFRLLEFLDVEDDDVLELLPSLAVNKRLYLLLQELRDIESVNKALQGSDVDLLDVREWFDELITAKPQCAHYLGPRADVVHSPGFESGCVRVLRGRSDRLTLAEKAALQPFAVEQASTTDDDAEEPEATSLVERLKKRRRLAEDYDQLKIIPPTSNAVD
;
A
#
# COMPACT_ATOMS: atom_id res chain seq x y z
N TYR A 1 -9.45 1.79 30.81
CA TYR A 1 -9.34 0.68 31.77
C TYR A 1 -7.97 0.61 32.43
N PHE A 2 -6.88 0.17 31.78
CA PHE A 2 -5.58 0.02 32.47
C PHE A 2 -5.02 1.29 33.11
N ARG A 3 -5.25 2.47 32.49
CA ARG A 3 -4.92 3.78 33.11
C ARG A 3 -5.81 4.15 34.28
N LEU A 4 -6.97 3.53 34.42
CA LEU A 4 -7.91 3.79 35.52
C LEU A 4 -7.54 3.00 36.78
N LEU A 5 -6.82 1.88 36.64
CA LEU A 5 -6.46 1.00 37.76
C LEU A 5 -5.68 1.73 38.87
N GLU A 6 -4.87 2.73 38.52
CA GLU A 6 -4.10 3.52 39.50
C GLU A 6 -4.98 4.45 40.37
N PHE A 7 -6.23 4.66 39.97
CA PHE A 7 -7.21 5.51 40.66
C PHE A 7 -8.33 4.73 41.34
N LEU A 8 -8.34 3.39 41.23
CA LEU A 8 -9.36 2.55 41.87
C LEU A 8 -8.97 2.23 43.30
N ASP A 9 -9.94 2.34 44.20
CA ASP A 9 -9.79 1.89 45.58
C ASP A 9 -9.83 0.36 45.59
N VAL A 10 -8.71 -0.26 45.99
CA VAL A 10 -8.57 -1.71 46.09
C VAL A 10 -8.97 -2.25 47.45
N GLU A 11 -9.36 -1.37 48.38
CA GLU A 11 -9.91 -1.73 49.69
C GLU A 11 -11.45 -1.75 49.69
N ASP A 12 -12.08 -1.19 48.65
CA ASP A 12 -13.52 -1.24 48.44
C ASP A 12 -13.92 -2.57 47.78
N ASP A 13 -14.54 -3.46 48.56
CA ASP A 13 -15.01 -4.77 48.10
C ASP A 13 -16.01 -4.67 46.92
N ASP A 14 -16.85 -3.62 46.88
CA ASP A 14 -17.80 -3.41 45.78
C ASP A 14 -17.05 -3.11 44.47
N VAL A 15 -15.88 -2.44 44.55
CA VAL A 15 -15.01 -2.19 43.39
C VAL A 15 -14.26 -3.45 42.98
N LEU A 16 -13.75 -4.23 43.95
CA LEU A 16 -13.02 -5.47 43.69
C LEU A 16 -13.88 -6.52 42.98
N GLU A 17 -15.17 -6.65 43.35
CA GLU A 17 -16.10 -7.58 42.69
C GLU A 17 -16.32 -7.26 41.21
N LEU A 18 -16.15 -6.00 40.79
CA LEU A 18 -16.30 -5.57 39.41
C LEU A 18 -15.01 -5.73 38.57
N LEU A 19 -13.86 -5.99 39.21
CA LEU A 19 -12.59 -6.10 38.51
C LEU A 19 -12.45 -7.45 37.78
N PRO A 20 -11.97 -7.44 36.51
CA PRO A 20 -11.55 -8.65 35.84
C PRO A 20 -10.51 -9.42 36.65
N SER A 21 -10.59 -10.75 36.63
CA SER A 21 -9.58 -11.59 37.26
C SER A 21 -8.18 -11.33 36.68
N LEU A 22 -7.14 -11.65 37.45
CA LEU A 22 -5.75 -11.50 37.00
C LEU A 22 -5.47 -12.18 35.64
N ALA A 23 -6.09 -13.34 35.41
CA ALA A 23 -5.94 -14.07 34.14
C ALA A 23 -6.57 -13.30 32.96
N VAL A 24 -7.74 -12.70 33.18
CA VAL A 24 -8.41 -11.86 32.18
C VAL A 24 -7.60 -10.58 31.92
N ASN A 25 -7.07 -9.95 32.97
CA ASN A 25 -6.20 -8.78 32.84
C ASN A 25 -4.96 -9.06 32.00
N LYS A 26 -4.29 -10.21 32.22
CA LYS A 26 -3.14 -10.62 31.39
C LYS A 26 -3.53 -10.77 29.92
N ARG A 27 -4.68 -11.39 29.64
CA ARG A 27 -5.19 -11.53 28.26
C ARG A 27 -5.53 -10.18 27.63
N LEU A 28 -6.16 -9.28 28.38
CA LEU A 28 -6.47 -7.91 27.94
C LEU A 28 -5.21 -7.11 27.60
N TYR A 29 -4.12 -7.28 28.37
CA TYR A 29 -2.85 -6.62 28.08
C TYR A 29 -2.23 -7.08 26.77
N LEU A 30 -2.22 -8.39 26.51
CA LEU A 30 -1.73 -8.95 25.25
C LEU A 30 -2.56 -8.45 24.06
N LEU A 31 -3.89 -8.46 24.20
CA LEU A 31 -4.77 -7.93 23.17
C LEU A 31 -4.54 -6.43 22.94
N LEU A 32 -4.32 -5.65 24.00
CA LEU A 32 -4.01 -4.23 23.85
C LEU A 32 -2.69 -4.02 23.10
N GLN A 33 -1.67 -4.84 23.36
CA GLN A 33 -0.42 -4.78 22.60
C GLN A 33 -0.65 -5.10 21.12
N GLU A 34 -1.44 -6.14 20.83
CA GLU A 34 -1.81 -6.49 19.45
C GLU A 34 -2.55 -5.34 18.73
N LEU A 35 -3.47 -4.68 19.42
CA LEU A 35 -4.23 -3.55 18.85
C LEU A 35 -3.38 -2.31 18.60
N ARG A 36 -2.25 -2.13 19.31
CA ARG A 36 -1.36 -0.98 19.07
C ARG A 36 -0.72 -1.01 17.69
N ASP A 37 -0.38 -2.19 17.18
CA ASP A 37 0.19 -2.31 15.83
C ASP A 37 -0.83 -1.84 14.79
N ILE A 38 -2.08 -2.30 14.92
CA ILE A 38 -3.20 -1.91 14.05
C ILE A 38 -3.49 -0.42 14.17
N GLU A 39 -3.51 0.11 15.40
CA GLU A 39 -3.69 1.54 15.66
C GLU A 39 -2.58 2.37 15.00
N SER A 40 -1.33 1.91 15.07
CA SER A 40 -0.18 2.58 14.45
C SER A 40 -0.33 2.65 12.93
N VAL A 41 -0.69 1.54 12.27
CA VAL A 41 -0.92 1.51 10.82
C VAL A 41 -2.09 2.43 10.46
N ASN A 42 -3.22 2.37 11.19
CA ASN A 42 -4.38 3.22 10.94
C ASN A 42 -4.04 4.73 11.05
N LYS A 43 -3.25 5.11 12.06
CA LYS A 43 -2.75 6.49 12.19
C LYS A 43 -1.83 6.89 11.03
N ALA A 44 -0.95 6.00 10.60
CA ALA A 44 -0.05 6.25 9.48
C ALA A 44 -0.85 6.47 8.17
N LEU A 45 -1.90 5.67 7.94
CA LEU A 45 -2.80 5.83 6.78
C LEU A 45 -3.48 7.20 6.71
N GLN A 46 -3.69 7.88 7.85
CA GLN A 46 -4.29 9.20 7.91
C GLN A 46 -3.29 10.33 7.56
N GLY A 47 -2.03 9.99 7.30
CA GLY A 47 -1.00 10.93 6.83
C GLY A 47 -1.27 11.43 5.41
N SER A 48 -0.88 12.68 5.13
CA SER A 48 -1.03 13.29 3.80
C SER A 48 0.09 12.94 2.82
N ASP A 49 1.20 12.38 3.31
CA ASP A 49 2.42 12.07 2.54
C ASP A 49 2.65 10.56 2.55
N VAL A 50 1.63 9.82 2.09
CA VAL A 50 1.62 8.36 2.08
C VAL A 50 1.29 7.91 0.66
N ASP A 51 2.20 7.18 0.05
CA ASP A 51 1.98 6.59 -1.25
C ASP A 51 1.46 5.14 -1.16
N LEU A 52 1.14 4.54 -2.30
CA LEU A 52 0.61 3.18 -2.34
C LEU A 52 1.67 2.12 -1.95
N LEU A 53 2.96 2.41 -2.12
CA LEU A 53 4.03 1.51 -1.70
C LEU A 53 4.09 1.46 -0.17
N ASP A 54 4.05 2.61 0.50
CA ASP A 54 4.01 2.70 1.96
C ASP A 54 2.85 1.89 2.54
N VAL A 55 1.63 2.12 2.04
CA VAL A 55 0.44 1.37 2.49
C VAL A 55 0.62 -0.12 2.29
N ARG A 56 1.16 -0.53 1.14
CA ARG A 56 1.35 -1.96 0.84
C ARG A 56 2.36 -2.59 1.79
N GLU A 57 3.45 -1.89 2.11
CA GLU A 57 4.47 -2.39 3.05
C GLU A 57 3.90 -2.47 4.48
N TRP A 58 3.14 -1.48 4.94
CA TRP A 58 2.49 -1.54 6.25
C TRP A 58 1.47 -2.67 6.35
N PHE A 59 0.69 -2.90 5.30
CA PHE A 59 -0.25 -4.03 5.25
C PHE A 59 0.46 -5.37 5.23
N ASP A 60 1.52 -5.54 4.44
CA ASP A 60 2.29 -6.79 4.38
C ASP A 60 2.98 -7.10 5.72
N GLU A 61 3.52 -6.09 6.40
CA GLU A 61 4.07 -6.23 7.76
C GLU A 61 2.99 -6.57 8.80
N LEU A 62 1.84 -5.90 8.72
CA LEU A 62 0.71 -6.18 9.62
C LEU A 62 0.15 -7.60 9.41
N ILE A 63 0.10 -8.08 8.16
CA ILE A 63 -0.27 -9.46 7.82
C ILE A 63 0.78 -10.45 8.36
N THR A 64 2.05 -10.12 8.28
CA THR A 64 3.14 -10.95 8.83
C THR A 64 2.99 -11.10 10.34
N ALA A 65 2.68 -10.00 11.05
CA ALA A 65 2.40 -10.03 12.48
C ALA A 65 1.05 -10.70 12.83
N LYS A 66 0.04 -10.56 11.96
CA LYS A 66 -1.35 -11.00 12.18
C LYS A 66 -1.92 -11.62 10.90
N PRO A 67 -1.65 -12.90 10.64
CA PRO A 67 -2.06 -13.57 9.39
C PRO A 67 -3.57 -13.51 9.10
N GLN A 68 -4.41 -13.41 10.12
CA GLN A 68 -5.85 -13.24 10.00
C GLN A 68 -6.26 -11.97 9.23
N CYS A 69 -5.40 -10.94 9.20
CA CYS A 69 -5.65 -9.70 8.46
C CYS A 69 -5.47 -9.88 6.94
N ALA A 70 -4.86 -10.96 6.47
CA ALA A 70 -4.61 -11.20 5.04
C ALA A 70 -5.90 -11.19 4.21
N HIS A 71 -7.01 -11.68 4.78
CA HIS A 71 -8.30 -11.68 4.11
C HIS A 71 -8.82 -10.27 3.79
N TYR A 72 -8.49 -9.29 4.64
CA TYR A 72 -9.00 -7.93 4.55
C TYR A 72 -8.00 -6.94 3.92
N LEU A 73 -6.70 -7.19 4.08
CA LEU A 73 -5.64 -6.24 3.69
C LEU A 73 -4.75 -6.76 2.55
N GLY A 74 -4.94 -8.02 2.15
CA GLY A 74 -4.12 -8.64 1.11
C GLY A 74 -4.27 -7.92 -0.24
N PRO A 75 -3.32 -8.12 -1.18
CA PRO A 75 -3.35 -7.49 -2.51
C PRO A 75 -4.57 -7.85 -3.39
N ARG A 76 -5.38 -8.81 -2.94
CA ARG A 76 -6.60 -9.29 -3.60
C ARG A 76 -7.80 -9.29 -2.65
N ALA A 77 -7.70 -8.59 -1.52
CA ALA A 77 -8.82 -8.42 -0.62
C ALA A 77 -9.95 -7.64 -1.32
N ASP A 78 -11.18 -7.85 -0.89
CA ASP A 78 -12.36 -7.26 -1.54
C ASP A 78 -12.37 -5.72 -1.51
N VAL A 79 -11.64 -5.11 -0.58
CA VAL A 79 -11.43 -3.65 -0.49
C VAL A 79 -10.55 -3.11 -1.63
N VAL A 80 -9.76 -3.96 -2.30
CA VAL A 80 -8.90 -3.57 -3.41
C VAL A 80 -9.70 -3.54 -4.71
N HIS A 81 -10.15 -2.35 -5.10
CA HIS A 81 -11.00 -2.17 -6.29
C HIS A 81 -10.34 -2.61 -7.60
N SER A 82 -9.04 -2.33 -7.78
CA SER A 82 -8.30 -2.68 -8.99
C SER A 82 -6.94 -3.29 -8.63
N PRO A 83 -6.89 -4.62 -8.39
CA PRO A 83 -5.64 -5.30 -7.98
C PRO A 83 -4.50 -5.14 -8.98
N GLY A 84 -4.82 -5.12 -10.29
CA GLY A 84 -3.83 -4.93 -11.35
C GLY A 84 -3.26 -3.51 -11.38
N PHE A 85 -4.09 -2.49 -11.16
CA PHE A 85 -3.63 -1.11 -11.04
C PHE A 85 -2.73 -0.94 -9.81
N GLU A 86 -3.19 -1.39 -8.63
CA GLU A 86 -2.42 -1.23 -7.40
C GLU A 86 -1.07 -1.95 -7.44
N SER A 87 -1.07 -3.21 -7.89
CA SER A 87 0.17 -3.99 -8.06
C SER A 87 1.14 -3.31 -9.04
N GLY A 88 0.60 -2.72 -10.11
CA GLY A 88 1.37 -1.93 -11.07
C GLY A 88 2.03 -0.72 -10.40
N CYS A 89 1.25 0.11 -9.71
CA CYS A 89 1.73 1.28 -8.98
C CYS A 89 2.83 0.93 -7.97
N VAL A 90 2.60 -0.06 -7.10
CA VAL A 90 3.61 -0.55 -6.13
C VAL A 90 4.89 -1.01 -6.84
N ARG A 91 4.77 -1.63 -8.02
CA ARG A 91 5.95 -2.09 -8.78
C ARG A 91 6.73 -0.92 -9.37
N VAL A 92 6.05 0.09 -9.91
CA VAL A 92 6.67 1.32 -10.41
C VAL A 92 7.35 2.08 -9.27
N LEU A 93 6.67 2.28 -8.14
CA LEU A 93 7.22 2.99 -6.97
C LEU A 93 8.47 2.30 -6.41
N ARG A 94 8.58 0.97 -6.53
CA ARG A 94 9.80 0.20 -6.23
C ARG A 94 10.90 0.31 -7.30
N GLY A 95 10.72 1.12 -8.34
CA GLY A 95 11.68 1.27 -9.45
C GLY A 95 11.75 0.04 -10.38
N ARG A 96 10.70 -0.79 -10.42
CA ARG A 96 10.67 -2.05 -11.20
C ARG A 96 9.71 -1.99 -12.39
N SER A 97 9.57 -0.82 -13.01
CA SER A 97 8.67 -0.58 -14.15
C SER A 97 8.96 -1.48 -15.36
N ASP A 98 10.20 -1.93 -15.52
CA ASP A 98 10.62 -2.91 -16.54
C ASP A 98 9.95 -4.27 -16.38
N ARG A 99 9.48 -4.60 -15.17
CA ARG A 99 8.85 -5.88 -14.80
C ARG A 99 7.32 -5.81 -14.74
N LEU A 100 6.69 -4.76 -15.27
CA LEU A 100 5.23 -4.70 -15.33
C LEU A 100 4.69 -5.79 -16.27
N THR A 101 3.65 -6.50 -15.81
CA THR A 101 2.90 -7.46 -16.61
C THR A 101 2.05 -6.72 -17.64
N LEU A 102 1.58 -7.44 -18.67
CA LEU A 102 0.69 -6.86 -19.68
C LEU A 102 -0.58 -6.24 -19.05
N ALA A 103 -1.15 -6.92 -18.04
CA ALA A 103 -2.34 -6.44 -17.34
C ALA A 103 -2.06 -5.15 -16.55
N GLU A 104 -0.91 -5.06 -15.85
CA GLU A 104 -0.53 -3.84 -15.13
C GLU A 104 -0.21 -2.70 -16.10
N LYS A 105 0.49 -2.96 -17.20
CA LYS A 105 0.73 -1.94 -18.24
C LYS A 105 -0.58 -1.40 -18.81
N ALA A 106 -1.54 -2.28 -19.10
CA ALA A 106 -2.86 -1.86 -19.56
C ALA A 106 -3.60 -1.03 -18.49
N ALA A 107 -3.49 -1.39 -17.21
CA ALA A 107 -4.11 -0.65 -16.11
C ALA A 107 -3.44 0.71 -15.83
N LEU A 108 -2.13 0.81 -16.06
CA LEU A 108 -1.35 2.04 -15.86
C LEU A 108 -1.27 2.91 -17.11
N GLN A 109 -1.75 2.44 -18.27
CA GLN A 109 -1.68 3.16 -19.54
C GLN A 109 -2.17 4.62 -19.45
N PRO A 110 -3.25 4.97 -18.72
CA PRO A 110 -3.69 6.36 -18.57
C PRO A 110 -2.67 7.28 -17.88
N PHE A 111 -1.73 6.70 -17.12
CA PHE A 111 -0.71 7.40 -16.34
C PHE A 111 0.69 7.32 -16.95
N ALA A 112 0.83 6.63 -18.08
CA ALA A 112 2.07 6.59 -18.82
C ALA A 112 2.30 7.97 -19.45
N VAL A 113 3.42 8.62 -19.11
CA VAL A 113 3.85 9.81 -19.83
C VAL A 113 4.41 9.33 -21.16
N GLU A 114 3.67 9.54 -22.25
CA GLU A 114 4.26 9.48 -23.58
C GLU A 114 5.38 10.52 -23.61
N GLN A 115 6.64 10.07 -23.73
CA GLN A 115 7.68 10.99 -24.16
C GLN A 115 7.26 11.46 -25.54
N ALA A 116 6.78 12.70 -25.63
CA ALA A 116 6.41 13.34 -26.87
C ALA A 116 7.53 13.09 -27.89
N SER A 117 7.26 12.20 -28.84
CA SER A 117 7.97 12.21 -30.09
C SER A 117 7.60 13.53 -30.74
N THR A 118 8.48 14.52 -30.66
CA THR A 118 8.54 15.54 -31.70
C THR A 118 8.95 14.82 -32.98
N THR A 119 8.01 14.15 -33.61
CA THR A 119 8.07 13.84 -35.03
C THR A 119 7.55 15.09 -35.71
N ASP A 120 8.49 15.97 -36.08
CA ASP A 120 8.32 16.65 -37.36
C ASP A 120 8.09 15.52 -38.38
N ASP A 121 6.94 15.63 -39.02
CA ASP A 121 6.45 14.74 -40.05
C ASP A 121 7.34 14.96 -41.28
N ASP A 122 8.22 14.00 -41.57
CA ASP A 122 8.62 13.77 -42.94
C ASP A 122 8.75 12.26 -43.16
N ALA A 123 7.83 11.78 -43.98
CA ALA A 123 7.68 10.40 -44.39
C ALA A 123 8.82 10.01 -45.33
N GLU A 124 9.55 8.92 -45.03
CA GLU A 124 10.10 8.00 -46.04
C GLU A 124 10.28 6.56 -45.46
N GLU A 125 10.26 5.60 -46.37
CA GLU A 125 10.12 4.13 -46.27
C GLU A 125 11.27 3.35 -45.58
N PRO A 126 11.19 2.01 -45.39
CA PRO A 126 11.76 1.30 -44.25
C PRO A 126 13.24 0.96 -44.41
N GLU A 127 14.12 1.87 -43.98
CA GLU A 127 15.51 1.51 -43.71
C GLU A 127 15.61 0.75 -42.39
N ALA A 128 16.36 -0.37 -42.41
CA ALA A 128 16.58 -1.23 -41.27
C ALA A 128 17.13 -0.43 -40.08
N THR A 129 16.24 -0.10 -39.13
CA THR A 129 16.61 0.61 -37.89
C THR A 129 17.82 -0.08 -37.24
N SER A 130 18.93 0.65 -37.10
CA SER A 130 20.18 0.09 -36.60
C SER A 130 20.00 -0.55 -35.22
N LEU A 131 20.89 -1.46 -34.81
CA LEU A 131 20.82 -2.09 -33.48
C LEU A 131 20.83 -1.03 -32.36
N VAL A 132 21.57 0.07 -32.57
CA VAL A 132 21.61 1.24 -31.68
C VAL A 132 20.28 2.00 -31.67
N GLU A 133 19.65 2.20 -32.82
CA GLU A 133 18.30 2.77 -32.94
C GLU A 133 17.27 1.91 -32.21
N ARG A 134 17.33 0.58 -32.37
CA ARG A 134 16.45 -0.38 -31.69
C ARG A 134 16.69 -0.45 -30.19
N LEU A 135 17.93 -0.28 -29.73
CA LEU A 135 18.28 -0.20 -28.31
C LEU A 135 17.86 1.15 -27.72
N LYS A 136 18.05 2.26 -28.44
CA LYS A 136 17.55 3.59 -28.05
C LYS A 136 16.03 3.61 -28.01
N LYS A 137 15.33 3.01 -28.98
CA LYS A 137 13.87 2.87 -29.00
C LYS A 137 13.37 2.00 -27.85
N ARG A 138 14.05 0.88 -27.54
CA ARG A 138 13.76 0.07 -26.34
C ARG A 138 14.01 0.82 -25.03
N ARG A 139 15.01 1.70 -24.99
CA ARG A 139 15.30 2.57 -23.84
C ARG A 139 14.32 3.75 -23.71
N ARG A 140 13.76 4.23 -24.84
CA ARG A 140 12.70 5.26 -24.91
C ARG A 140 11.30 4.71 -24.60
N LEU A 141 11.12 3.39 -24.67
CA LEU A 141 9.93 2.67 -24.18
C LEU A 141 9.95 2.45 -22.66
N ALA A 142 10.92 3.02 -21.95
CA ALA A 142 10.83 3.14 -20.50
C ALA A 142 9.77 4.22 -20.22
N GLU A 143 8.51 3.78 -20.12
CA GLU A 143 7.39 4.61 -19.72
C GLU A 143 7.71 5.23 -18.37
N ASP A 144 7.64 6.56 -18.34
CA ASP A 144 7.80 7.33 -17.12
C ASP A 144 6.43 7.48 -16.46
N TYR A 145 6.39 7.26 -15.16
CA TYR A 145 5.15 7.15 -14.37
C TYR A 145 5.19 8.11 -13.18
N ASP A 146 5.87 9.24 -13.33
CA ASP A 146 6.10 10.22 -12.26
C ASP A 146 4.81 10.68 -11.56
N GLN A 147 3.67 10.64 -12.26
CA GLN A 147 2.36 11.02 -11.70
C GLN A 147 1.83 10.02 -10.65
N LEU A 148 2.31 8.77 -10.63
CA LEU A 148 1.82 7.75 -9.69
C LEU A 148 2.19 8.06 -8.23
N LYS A 149 3.19 8.91 -7.99
CA LYS A 149 3.61 9.34 -6.64
C LYS A 149 2.56 10.21 -5.94
N ILE A 150 1.64 10.82 -6.70
CA ILE A 150 0.66 11.79 -6.18
C ILE A 150 -0.72 11.14 -6.01
N ILE A 151 -0.92 9.93 -6.53
CA ILE A 151 -2.20 9.23 -6.46
C ILE A 151 -2.35 8.62 -5.06
N PRO A 152 -3.37 9.03 -4.28
CA PRO A 152 -3.58 8.47 -2.96
C PRO A 152 -3.99 6.99 -3.04
N PRO A 153 -3.65 6.18 -2.02
CA PRO A 153 -4.05 4.78 -1.95
C PRO A 153 -5.57 4.59 -2.03
N THR A 154 -6.05 3.65 -2.84
CA THR A 154 -7.51 3.41 -2.95
C THR A 154 -8.11 2.78 -1.69
N SER A 155 -7.26 2.12 -0.87
CA SER A 155 -7.63 1.57 0.45
C SER A 155 -7.98 2.62 1.52
N ASN A 156 -7.80 3.92 1.24
CA ASN A 156 -8.17 5.01 2.14
C ASN A 156 -9.52 5.68 1.79
N ALA A 157 -10.20 5.27 0.73
CA ALA A 157 -11.49 5.82 0.34
C ALA A 157 -12.63 5.17 1.13
N VAL A 158 -13.40 5.98 1.86
CA VAL A 158 -14.68 5.58 2.45
C VAL A 158 -15.77 6.20 1.57
N ASP A 159 -16.50 5.38 0.82
CA ASP A 159 -17.73 5.79 0.13
C ASP A 159 -18.93 5.87 1.12
#